data_AF-A0AAV4MPR6-F1
#
_entry.id   AF-A0AAV4MPR6-F1
#
_cell.length_a   1.000
_cell.length_b   1.000
_cell.length_c   1.000
_cell.angle_alpha   90.00
_cell.angle_beta   90.00
_cell.angle_gamma   90.00
#
_symmetry.space_group_name_H-M   'P 1'
#
loop_
_entity.id
_entity.type
_entity.pdbx_description
1 polymer ?
#
loop_
_entity_poly.entity_id
_entity_poly.type
_entity_poly.pdbx_seq_one_letter_code
_entity_poly.pdbx_strand_id
1 'polypeptide(L)'
;MINFTQHYQDFLDNGDPRVASWPMMDSPMKAITLVVMYLGFVKVVGPAWMRDQKPYELRIPMIVYNFLLVAISTWIFFNVAYFDSKEKMNSI
;
A
#
# COMPACT_ATOMS: atom_id res chain seq x y z
N MET A 1 2.43 -33.16 -14.29
CA MET A 1 3.12 -31.87 -14.55
C MET A 1 2.42 -30.85 -13.67
N ILE A 2 3.14 -30.09 -12.82
CA ILE A 2 2.50 -29.07 -11.98
C ILE A 2 2.04 -27.94 -12.90
N ASN A 3 0.72 -27.75 -13.01
CA ASN A 3 0.14 -26.67 -13.80
C ASN A 3 0.10 -25.41 -12.95
N PHE A 4 1.22 -24.67 -12.91
CA PHE A 4 1.34 -23.40 -12.19
C PHE A 4 0.22 -22.40 -12.51
N THR A 5 -0.27 -22.41 -13.75
CA THR A 5 -1.38 -21.57 -14.18
C THR A 5 -2.67 -21.89 -13.45
N GLN A 6 -2.99 -23.18 -13.22
CA GLN A 6 -4.18 -23.60 -12.48
C GLN A 6 -4.07 -23.16 -11.02
N HIS A 7 -2.93 -23.42 -10.38
CA HIS A 7 -2.71 -23.03 -8.99
C HIS A 7 -2.77 -21.51 -8.77
N TYR A 8 -2.29 -20.73 -9.74
CA TYR A 8 -2.38 -19.27 -9.68
C TYR A 8 -3.82 -18.77 -9.84
N GLN A 9 -4.62 -19.36 -10.73
CA GLN A 9 -6.03 -19.00 -10.87
C GLN A 9 -6.83 -19.40 -9.62
N ASP A 10 -6.60 -20.60 -9.08
CA ASP A 10 -7.22 -21.03 -7.82
C ASP A 10 -6.90 -20.06 -6.67
N PHE A 11 -5.69 -19.51 -6.62
CA PHE A 11 -5.32 -18.51 -5.62
C PHE A 11 -6.09 -17.19 -5.79
N LEU A 12 -6.27 -16.71 -7.02
CA LEU A 12 -7.02 -15.48 -7.29
C LEU A 12 -8.51 -15.65 -6.99
N ASP A 13 -9.09 -16.80 -7.34
CA ASP A 13 -10.51 -17.09 -7.15
C ASP A 13 -10.90 -17.22 -5.67
N ASN A 14 -9.95 -17.49 -4.77
CA ASN A 14 -10.15 -17.56 -3.33
C ASN A 14 -10.06 -16.18 -2.62
N GLY A 15 -9.92 -15.08 -3.36
CA GLY A 15 -9.89 -13.72 -2.80
C GLY A 15 -11.25 -13.24 -2.29
N ASP A 16 -11.25 -12.29 -1.34
CA ASP A 16 -12.49 -11.66 -0.86
C ASP A 16 -13.11 -10.80 -1.99
N PRO A 17 -14.32 -11.13 -2.49
CA PRO A 17 -14.94 -10.40 -3.61
C PRO A 17 -15.25 -8.94 -3.27
N ARG A 18 -15.35 -8.58 -1.98
CA ARG A 18 -15.66 -7.20 -1.55
C ARG A 18 -14.56 -6.20 -1.87
N VAL A 19 -13.31 -6.68 -1.97
CA VAL A 19 -12.14 -5.83 -2.24
C VAL A 19 -11.57 -6.03 -3.64
N ALA A 20 -12.17 -6.91 -4.46
CA ALA A 20 -11.67 -7.25 -5.78
C ALA A 20 -11.60 -6.06 -6.77
N SER A 21 -12.48 -5.07 -6.60
CA SER A 21 -12.48 -3.85 -7.42
C SER A 21 -11.50 -2.78 -6.95
N TRP A 22 -10.84 -2.99 -5.81
CA TRP A 22 -9.92 -2.01 -5.25
C TRP A 22 -8.64 -1.92 -6.09
N PRO A 23 -8.01 -0.74 -6.16
CA PRO A 23 -6.73 -0.60 -6.83
C PRO A 23 -5.70 -1.59 -6.27
N MET A 24 -4.97 -2.26 -7.18
CA MET A 24 -3.92 -3.23 -6.86
C MET A 24 -4.39 -4.55 -6.22
N MET A 25 -5.70 -4.79 -6.09
CA MET A 25 -6.24 -6.03 -5.51
C MET A 25 -6.61 -7.10 -6.56
N ASP A 26 -6.58 -6.78 -7.85
CA ASP A 26 -6.93 -7.73 -8.92
C ASP A 26 -5.84 -8.76 -9.21
N SER A 27 -4.58 -8.42 -8.97
CA SER A 27 -3.47 -9.36 -9.04
C SER A 27 -2.31 -8.92 -8.14
N PRO A 28 -1.68 -9.86 -7.41
CA PRO A 28 -0.50 -9.57 -6.59
C PRO A 28 0.68 -9.09 -7.44
N MET A 29 0.71 -9.41 -8.73
CA MET A 29 1.78 -9.00 -9.64
C MET A 29 1.90 -7.48 -9.73
N LYS A 30 0.78 -6.75 -9.71
CA LYS A 30 0.81 -5.28 -9.78
C LYS A 30 1.53 -4.66 -8.58
N ALA A 31 1.23 -5.15 -7.37
CA ALA A 31 1.89 -4.70 -6.15
C ALA A 31 3.39 -5.05 -6.17
N ILE A 32 3.74 -6.26 -6.59
CA ILE A 32 5.15 -6.70 -6.69
C ILE A 32 5.92 -5.82 -7.68
N THR A 33 5.35 -5.56 -8.86
CA THR A 33 5.98 -4.69 -9.87
C THR A 33 6.23 -3.30 -9.31
N LEU A 34 5.28 -2.71 -8.58
CA LEU A 34 5.44 -1.40 -7.96
C LEU A 34 6.59 -1.38 -6.95
N VAL A 35 6.69 -2.41 -6.08
CA VAL A 35 7.76 -2.52 -5.09
C VAL A 35 9.13 -2.67 -5.76
N VAL A 36 9.24 -3.52 -6.77
CA VAL A 36 10.50 -3.69 -7.52
C VAL A 36 10.92 -2.38 -8.19
N MET A 37 9.96 -1.67 -8.78
CA MET A 37 10.20 -0.38 -9.43
C MET A 37 10.66 0.68 -8.41
N TYR A 38 10.01 0.74 -7.25
CA TYR A 38 10.41 1.61 -6.14
C TYR A 38 11.84 1.31 -5.65
N LEU A 39 12.18 0.04 -5.46
CA LEU A 39 13.52 -0.37 -5.02
C LEU A 39 14.59 -0.03 -6.05
N GLY A 40 14.32 -0.26 -7.34
CA GLY A 40 15.21 0.14 -8.42
C GLY A 40 15.43 1.65 -8.45
N PHE A 41 14.36 2.42 -8.25
CA PHE A 41 14.45 3.87 -8.18
C PHE A 41 15.28 4.34 -6.98
N VAL A 42 14.97 3.90 -5.77
CA VAL A 42 15.63 4.39 -4.54
C VAL A 42 17.08 3.93 -4.42
N LYS A 43 17.41 2.71 -4.88
CA LYS A 43 18.76 2.16 -4.69
C LYS A 43 19.72 2.46 -5.84
N VAL A 44 19.23 2.62 -7.06
CA VAL A 44 20.10 2.74 -8.25
C VAL A 44 19.91 4.10 -8.91
N VAL A 45 18.69 4.40 -9.37
CA VAL A 45 18.42 5.60 -10.18
C VAL A 45 18.58 6.88 -9.36
N GLY A 46 18.02 6.91 -8.16
CA GLY A 46 18.05 8.05 -7.25
C GLY A 46 19.48 8.46 -6.86
N PRO A 47 20.30 7.55 -6.30
CA PRO A 47 21.68 7.86 -5.94
C PRO A 47 22.54 8.26 -7.13
N ALA A 48 22.35 7.62 -8.29
CA ALA A 48 23.05 7.99 -9.52
C ALA A 48 22.72 9.42 -9.97
N TRP A 49 21.45 9.81 -9.91
CA TRP A 49 21.00 11.17 -10.26
C TRP A 49 21.43 12.22 -9.24
N MET A 50 21.48 11.86 -7.94
CA MET A 50 21.86 12.77 -6.86
C MET A 50 23.37 12.94 -6.68
N ARG A 51 24.21 12.18 -7.40
CA ARG A 51 25.67 12.17 -7.21
C ARG A 51 26.32 13.55 -7.34
N ASP A 52 25.89 14.33 -8.33
CA ASP A 52 26.48 15.65 -8.63
C ASP A 52 25.52 16.81 -8.26
N GLN A 53 24.47 16.51 -7.49
CA GLN A 53 23.45 17.48 -7.10
C GLN A 53 23.55 17.80 -5.61
N LYS A 54 23.24 19.05 -5.24
CA LYS A 54 23.16 19.45 -3.82
C LYS A 54 21.91 18.80 -3.19
N PRO A 55 21.95 18.44 -1.89
CA PRO A 55 20.78 17.94 -1.19
C PRO A 55 19.60 18.89 -1.30
N TYR A 56 18.42 18.37 -1.61
CA TYR A 56 17.19 19.15 -1.68
C TYR A 56 16.73 19.57 -0.29
N GLU A 57 16.32 20.82 -0.13
CA GLU A 57 15.67 21.29 1.09
C GLU A 57 14.19 20.86 1.09
N LEU A 58 13.90 19.73 1.72
CA LEU A 58 12.57 19.13 1.76
C LEU A 58 11.80 19.45 3.05
N ARG A 59 12.20 20.50 3.79
CA ARG A 59 11.65 20.81 5.12
C ARG A 59 10.13 21.02 5.10
N ILE A 60 9.64 21.89 4.22
CA ILE A 60 8.20 22.18 4.12
C ILE A 60 7.42 20.95 3.61
N PRO A 61 7.82 20.29 2.50
CA PRO A 61 7.18 19.04 2.07
C PRO A 61 7.10 17.97 3.16
N MET A 62 8.15 17.81 3.97
CA MET A 62 8.21 16.83 5.04
C MET A 62 7.25 17.16 6.19
N ILE A 63 7.11 18.44 6.55
CA ILE A 63 6.13 18.88 7.56
C ILE A 63 4.70 18.58 7.09
N VAL A 64 4.38 18.96 5.84
CA VAL A 64 3.06 18.71 5.25
C VAL A 64 2.77 17.22 5.18
N TYR A 65 3.73 16.42 4.72
CA TYR A 65 3.62 14.97 4.65
C TYR A 65 3.31 14.35 6.02
N ASN A 66 4.09 14.70 7.05
CA ASN A 66 3.89 14.15 8.40
C ASN A 66 2.55 14.57 9.00
N PHE A 67 2.12 15.81 8.78
CA PHE A 67 0.82 16.27 9.24
C PHE A 67 -0.34 15.51 8.59
N LEU A 68 -0.29 15.33 7.27
CA LEU A 68 -1.26 14.53 6.53
C LEU A 68 -1.26 13.07 6.99
N LEU A 69 -0.08 12.50 7.24
CA LEU A 69 0.06 11.14 7.73
C LEU A 69 -0.65 10.97 9.08
N VAL A 70 -0.42 11.86 10.04
CA VAL A 70 -1.10 11.83 11.34
C VAL A 70 -2.61 12.00 11.16
N ALA A 71 -3.06 12.96 10.35
CA ALA A 71 -4.49 13.18 10.12
C ALA A 71 -5.19 11.93 9.55
N ILE A 72 -4.60 11.29 8.54
CA ILE A 72 -5.13 10.06 7.93
C ILE A 72 -5.09 8.90 8.92
N SER A 73 -3.99 8.71 9.65
CA SER A 73 -3.87 7.65 10.66
C SER A 73 -4.92 7.81 11.77
N THR A 74 -5.12 9.03 12.25
CA THR A 74 -6.17 9.35 13.24
C THR A 74 -7.55 9.04 12.69
N TRP A 75 -7.84 9.41 11.44
CA TRP A 75 -9.13 9.09 10.80
C TRP A 75 -9.35 7.58 10.68
N ILE A 76 -8.37 6.82 10.20
CA ILE A 76 -8.45 5.35 10.12
C ILE A 76 -8.68 4.75 11.51
N PHE A 77 -7.93 5.20 12.52
CA PHE A 77 -8.07 4.71 13.89
C PHE A 77 -9.48 4.92 14.44
N PHE A 78 -10.08 6.10 14.24
CA PHE A 78 -11.45 6.36 14.65
C PHE A 78 -12.47 5.50 13.92
N ASN A 79 -12.30 5.28 12.60
CA ASN A 79 -13.19 4.39 11.86
C ASN A 79 -13.14 2.97 12.42
N VAL A 80 -11.94 2.42 12.60
CA VAL A 80 -11.76 1.06 13.14
C VAL A 80 -12.36 0.94 14.53
N ALA A 81 -12.10 1.90 15.42
CA ALA A 81 -12.67 1.91 16.79
C ALA A 81 -14.19 2.01 16.80
N TYR A 82 -14.77 2.81 15.90
CA TYR A 82 -16.21 2.93 15.72
C TYR A 82 -16.84 1.63 15.22
N PHE A 83 -16.24 0.99 14.22
CA PHE A 83 -16.70 -0.30 13.69
C PHE A 83 -16.64 -1.41 14.75
N ASP A 84 -15.53 -1.52 15.49
CA ASP A 84 -15.40 -2.49 16.60
C ASP A 84 -16.46 -2.28 17.69
N SER A 85 -16.71 -1.02 18.07
CA SER A 85 -17.75 -0.70 19.06
C SER A 85 -19.16 -1.05 18.55
N LYS A 86 -19.43 -0.81 17.26
CA LYS A 86 -20.71 -1.12 16.64
C LYS A 86 -20.97 -2.62 16.53
N GLU A 87 -19.94 -3.41 16.22
CA GLU A 87 -20.04 -4.86 16.15
C GLU A 87 -20.43 -5.46 17.51
N LYS A 88 -19.80 -5.00 18.60
CA LYS A 88 -20.10 -5.46 19.97
C LYS A 88 -21.52 -5.13 20.45
N MET A 89 -22.11 -4.04 20.00
CA MET A 89 -23.50 -3.70 20.35
C MET A 89 -24.52 -4.52 19.57
N ASN A 90 -24.22 -4.88 18.32
CA ASN A 90 -25.12 -5.66 17.47
C ASN A 90 -25.14 -7.16 17.82
N SER A 91 -24.22 -7.64 18.66
CA SER A 91 -24.13 -9.02 19.13
C SER A 91 -24.83 -9.28 20.47
N ILE A 92 -25.45 -8.26 21.09
CA ILE A 92 -26.25 -8.34 22.33
C ILE A 92 -27.72 -8.22 21.96
#